data_AF-A0A5C5UCX4-F1
#
_entry.id   AF-A0A5C5UCX4-F1
#
_cell.length_a   1.000
_cell.length_b   1.000
_cell.length_c   1.000
_cell.angle_alpha   90.00
_cell.angle_beta   90.00
_cell.angle_gamma   90.00
#
_symmetry.space_group_name_H-M   'P 1'
#
loop_
_entity.id
_entity.type
_entity.pdbx_description
1 polymer ?
#
loop_
_entity_poly.entity_id
_entity_poly.type
_entity_poly.pdbx_seq_one_letter_code
_entity_poly.pdbx_strand_id
1 'polypeptide(L)'
;MRIMSLLLPAMLLAMPAAATDPAATAPGFDAALAERLGADERGMRKYVLVILKTGPQRVPDGPERDEMFAGHFANMQRLSEAGKLAVAGPFFKDPAGWRGLYVFAVDDIEEARALADTDPVVVKGEMVPEFHEWYGAAAMMLVPEWHERLVPPAEP
;
A
#
# COMPACT_ATOMS: atom_id res chain seq x y z
N MET A 1 64.68 45.18 -41.12
CA MET A 1 64.85 44.16 -40.06
C MET A 1 63.47 43.90 -39.48
N ARG A 2 62.83 42.79 -39.86
CA ARG A 2 61.43 42.47 -39.55
C ARG A 2 61.34 41.87 -38.14
N ILE A 3 60.62 42.52 -37.23
CA ILE A 3 60.28 41.99 -35.91
C ILE A 3 58.98 41.21 -36.08
N MET A 4 59.06 39.89 -35.90
CA MET A 4 57.96 38.95 -36.11
C MET A 4 57.20 38.82 -34.78
N SER A 5 56.05 39.48 -34.70
CA SER A 5 55.11 39.34 -33.58
C SER A 5 54.43 37.96 -33.64
N LEU A 6 54.77 37.07 -32.70
CA LEU A 6 54.04 35.81 -32.50
C LEU A 6 52.73 36.09 -31.77
N LEU A 7 51.62 36.07 -32.50
CA LEU A 7 50.26 35.98 -31.95
C LEU A 7 49.97 34.51 -31.65
N LEU A 8 49.88 34.17 -30.36
CA LEU A 8 49.42 32.87 -29.88
C LEU A 8 47.89 32.82 -29.98
N PRO A 9 47.26 31.85 -30.65
CA PRO A 9 45.81 31.76 -30.66
C PRO A 9 45.34 31.16 -29.34
N ALA A 10 44.56 31.94 -28.56
CA ALA A 10 43.81 31.43 -27.42
C ALA A 10 42.68 30.55 -27.95
N MET A 11 42.90 29.25 -27.96
CA MET A 11 41.91 28.25 -28.37
C MET A 11 40.91 28.06 -27.22
N LEU A 12 39.77 28.75 -27.31
CA LEU A 12 38.64 28.58 -26.40
C LEU A 12 38.07 27.17 -26.57
N LEU A 13 38.30 26.27 -25.60
CA LEU A 13 37.60 24.99 -25.54
C LEU A 13 36.13 25.25 -25.19
N ALA A 14 35.27 25.20 -26.19
CA ALA A 14 33.83 25.07 -25.98
C ALA A 14 33.56 23.71 -25.35
N MET A 15 33.30 23.69 -24.04
CA MET A 15 32.75 22.51 -23.37
C MET A 15 31.36 22.25 -23.96
N PRO A 16 31.09 21.06 -24.52
CA PRO A 16 29.74 20.72 -24.94
C PRO A 16 28.86 20.70 -23.70
N ALA A 17 27.81 21.52 -23.70
CA ALA A 17 26.75 21.41 -22.70
C ALA A 17 26.17 20.00 -22.83
N ALA A 18 26.37 19.18 -21.80
CA ALA A 18 25.71 17.89 -21.73
C ALA A 18 24.21 18.15 -21.74
N ALA A 19 23.55 17.82 -22.85
CA ALA A 19 22.11 17.79 -22.91
C ALA A 19 21.66 16.74 -21.89
N THR A 20 21.07 17.19 -20.78
CA THR A 20 20.34 16.31 -19.89
C THR A 20 19.10 15.89 -20.64
N ASP A 21 19.09 14.69 -21.22
CA ASP A 21 17.89 14.07 -21.75
C ASP A 21 16.85 13.97 -20.62
N PRO A 22 15.71 14.68 -20.68
CA PRO A 22 14.73 14.69 -19.60
C PRO A 22 13.90 13.39 -19.52
N ALA A 23 14.32 12.31 -20.18
CA ALA A 23 13.54 11.09 -20.35
C ALA A 23 14.36 9.78 -20.29
N ALA A 24 15.55 9.79 -19.69
CA ALA A 24 16.24 8.54 -19.37
C ALA A 24 15.70 7.97 -18.05
N THR A 25 14.50 7.37 -18.08
CA THR A 25 14.04 6.49 -17.00
C THR A 25 15.10 5.41 -16.77
N ALA A 26 15.55 5.27 -15.52
CA ALA A 26 16.53 4.25 -15.16
C ALA A 26 16.04 2.87 -15.67
N PRO A 27 16.94 2.01 -16.19
CA PRO A 27 16.54 0.68 -16.67
C PRO A 27 15.78 -0.08 -15.58
N GLY A 28 14.54 -0.46 -15.85
CA GLY A 28 13.68 -1.20 -14.91
C GLY A 28 12.74 -0.36 -14.04
N PHE A 29 12.75 0.98 -14.14
CA PHE A 29 11.75 1.82 -13.49
C PHE A 29 10.48 1.94 -14.34
N ASP A 30 9.34 1.59 -13.75
CA ASP A 30 8.01 1.75 -14.36
C ASP A 30 7.27 2.91 -13.67
N ALA A 31 7.29 4.08 -14.30
CA ALA A 31 6.69 5.30 -13.76
C ALA A 31 5.16 5.20 -13.66
N ALA A 32 4.50 4.59 -14.64
CA ALA A 32 3.05 4.45 -14.65
C ALA A 32 2.59 3.48 -13.54
N LEU A 33 3.35 2.41 -13.31
CA LEU A 33 3.09 1.52 -12.19
C LEU A 33 3.34 2.21 -10.84
N ALA A 34 4.43 2.96 -10.70
CA ALA A 34 4.72 3.72 -9.49
C ALA A 34 3.57 4.69 -9.15
N GLU A 35 3.10 5.46 -10.13
CA GLU A 35 1.95 6.36 -9.97
C GLU A 35 0.68 5.60 -9.58
N ARG A 36 0.34 4.52 -10.31
CA ARG A 36 -0.86 3.71 -10.06
C ARG A 36 -0.90 3.15 -8.64
N LEU A 37 0.25 2.74 -8.09
CA LEU A 37 0.32 2.14 -6.77
C LEU A 37 0.50 3.17 -5.64
N GLY A 38 0.66 4.45 -5.99
CA GLY A 38 0.88 5.55 -5.04
C GLY A 38 2.29 5.55 -4.45
N ALA A 39 3.29 5.11 -5.22
CA ALA A 39 4.66 4.99 -4.77
C ALA A 39 5.38 6.35 -4.72
N ASP A 40 6.17 6.56 -3.67
CA ASP A 40 7.13 7.63 -3.55
C ASP A 40 8.42 7.32 -4.33
N GLU A 41 9.42 8.21 -4.22
CA GLU A 41 10.73 8.09 -4.87
C GLU A 41 11.49 6.80 -4.50
N ARG A 42 11.09 6.11 -3.43
CA ARG A 42 11.69 4.85 -2.96
C ARG A 42 10.89 3.62 -3.37
N GLY A 43 9.78 3.78 -4.09
CA GLY A 43 8.87 2.67 -4.40
C GLY A 43 7.96 2.29 -3.23
N MET A 44 7.81 3.17 -2.25
CA MET A 44 7.13 2.92 -0.98
C MET A 44 5.92 3.84 -0.83
N ARG A 45 5.04 3.57 0.12
CA ARG A 45 3.93 4.47 0.46
C ARG A 45 3.53 4.36 1.91
N LYS A 46 2.73 5.34 2.36
CA LYS A 46 2.07 5.28 3.66
C LYS A 46 0.91 4.28 3.61
N TYR A 47 0.76 3.60 4.73
CA TYR A 47 -0.33 2.72 5.07
C TYR A 47 -0.68 2.91 6.55
N VAL A 48 -1.80 2.35 6.95
CA VAL A 48 -2.09 2.08 8.36
C VAL A 48 -2.26 0.58 8.56
N LEU A 49 -1.37 0.00 9.35
CA LEU A 49 -1.53 -1.35 9.86
C LEU A 49 -2.55 -1.33 10.99
N VAL A 50 -3.57 -2.18 10.88
CA VAL A 50 -4.56 -2.39 11.91
C VAL A 50 -4.42 -3.80 12.44
N ILE A 51 -4.27 -3.94 13.75
CA ILE A 51 -4.36 -5.22 14.45
C ILE A 51 -5.76 -5.35 15.04
N LEU A 52 -6.50 -6.37 14.62
CA LEU A 52 -7.81 -6.69 15.17
C LEU A 52 -7.63 -7.63 16.37
N LYS A 53 -7.94 -7.12 17.57
CA LYS A 53 -7.88 -7.89 18.81
C LYS A 53 -9.25 -8.37 19.21
N THR A 54 -9.31 -9.42 20.02
CA THR A 54 -10.57 -9.83 20.66
C THR A 54 -11.18 -8.68 21.46
N GLY A 55 -12.44 -8.36 21.17
CA GLY A 55 -13.17 -7.31 21.87
C GLY A 55 -13.90 -7.80 23.12
N PRO A 56 -14.40 -6.88 23.95
CA PRO A 56 -15.08 -7.20 25.20
C PRO A 56 -16.51 -7.72 25.01
N GLN A 57 -17.08 -7.58 23.80
CA GLN A 57 -18.47 -7.91 23.51
C GLN A 57 -18.54 -9.05 22.50
N ARG A 58 -18.21 -10.26 22.96
CA ARG A 58 -18.34 -11.44 22.12
C ARG A 58 -19.82 -11.65 21.75
N VAL A 59 -20.09 -11.74 20.46
CA VAL A 59 -21.39 -12.15 19.93
C VAL A 59 -21.54 -13.67 20.12
N PRO A 60 -22.60 -14.16 20.78
CA PRO A 60 -22.84 -15.58 20.94
C PRO A 60 -22.96 -16.31 19.61
N ASP A 61 -22.60 -17.59 19.59
CA ASP A 61 -22.69 -18.40 18.38
C ASP A 61 -24.16 -18.54 17.94
N GLY A 62 -24.44 -18.38 16.64
CA GLY A 62 -25.79 -18.41 16.07
C GLY A 62 -25.95 -17.48 14.86
N PRO A 63 -27.18 -17.34 14.34
CA PRO A 63 -27.45 -16.63 13.08
C PRO A 63 -26.95 -15.18 13.05
N GLU A 64 -27.04 -14.45 14.17
CA GLU A 64 -26.55 -13.07 14.26
C GLU A 64 -25.02 -12.99 14.06
N ARG A 65 -24.30 -13.95 14.63
CA ARG A 65 -22.85 -14.03 14.50
C ARG A 65 -22.45 -14.38 13.08
N ASP A 66 -23.16 -15.30 12.46
CA ASP A 66 -22.92 -15.71 11.07
C ASP A 66 -23.16 -14.53 10.12
N GLU A 67 -24.25 -13.78 10.31
CA GLU A 67 -24.55 -12.57 9.54
C GLU A 67 -23.48 -11.49 9.74
N MET A 68 -23.03 -11.27 10.98
CA MET A 68 -21.94 -10.32 11.28
C MET A 68 -20.66 -10.68 10.52
N PHE A 69 -20.25 -11.96 10.54
CA PHE A 69 -19.03 -12.37 9.83
C PHE A 69 -19.21 -12.37 8.31
N ALA A 70 -20.39 -12.69 7.78
CA ALA A 70 -20.67 -12.50 6.36
C ALA A 70 -20.50 -11.02 5.95
N GLY A 71 -21.03 -10.10 6.77
CA GLY A 71 -20.85 -8.66 6.57
C GLY A 71 -19.40 -8.20 6.69
N HIS A 72 -18.61 -8.79 7.60
CA HIS A 72 -17.17 -8.55 7.72
C HIS A 72 -16.42 -8.91 6.43
N PHE A 73 -16.65 -10.10 5.87
CA PHE A 73 -16.02 -10.51 4.61
C PHE A 73 -16.46 -9.63 3.43
N ALA A 74 -17.74 -9.29 3.34
CA ALA A 74 -18.26 -8.38 2.32
C ALA A 74 -17.65 -6.97 2.44
N ASN A 75 -17.45 -6.48 3.66
CA ASN A 75 -16.80 -5.19 3.89
C ASN A 75 -15.33 -5.20 3.43
N MET A 76 -14.57 -6.26 3.77
CA MET A 76 -13.20 -6.41 3.29
C MET A 76 -13.12 -6.43 1.76
N GLN A 77 -14.02 -7.17 1.10
CA GLN A 77 -14.07 -7.22 -0.35
C GLN A 77 -14.35 -5.83 -0.95
N ARG A 78 -15.38 -5.13 -0.47
CA ARG A 78 -15.70 -3.76 -0.90
C ARG A 78 -14.51 -2.80 -0.75
N LEU A 79 -13.77 -2.89 0.37
CA LEU A 79 -12.61 -2.04 0.63
C LEU A 79 -11.39 -2.41 -0.23
N SER A 80 -11.22 -3.69 -0.53
CA SER A 80 -10.20 -4.18 -1.46
C SER A 80 -10.46 -3.68 -2.88
N GLU A 81 -11.69 -3.83 -3.38
CA GLU A 81 -12.12 -3.34 -4.69
C GLU A 81 -12.02 -1.81 -4.82
N ALA A 82 -12.24 -1.08 -3.72
CA ALA A 82 -12.05 0.37 -3.66
C ALA A 82 -10.57 0.80 -3.60
N GLY A 83 -9.62 -0.13 -3.59
CA GLY A 83 -8.19 0.16 -3.47
C GLY A 83 -7.78 0.71 -2.11
N LYS A 84 -8.62 0.52 -1.08
CA LYS A 84 -8.37 1.01 0.29
C LYS A 84 -7.77 -0.05 1.19
N LEU A 85 -8.03 -1.33 0.94
CA LEU A 85 -7.48 -2.45 1.71
C LEU A 85 -6.47 -3.22 0.86
N ALA A 86 -5.18 -3.08 1.18
CA ALA A 86 -4.10 -3.74 0.44
C ALA A 86 -3.92 -5.20 0.87
N VAL A 87 -4.04 -5.47 2.17
CA VAL A 87 -3.86 -6.81 2.75
C VAL A 87 -4.86 -7.00 3.88
N ALA A 88 -5.46 -8.17 3.97
CA ALA A 88 -6.21 -8.62 5.13
C ALA A 88 -5.98 -10.11 5.37
N GLY A 89 -6.05 -10.52 6.63
CA GLY A 89 -5.96 -11.94 6.97
C GLY A 89 -5.98 -12.22 8.47
N PRO A 90 -6.35 -13.45 8.86
CA PRO A 90 -6.32 -13.87 10.24
C PRO A 90 -4.90 -14.20 10.70
N PHE A 91 -4.65 -14.01 12.00
CA PHE A 91 -3.53 -14.69 12.66
C PHE A 91 -3.95 -16.13 12.98
N PHE A 92 -3.03 -17.09 12.88
CA PHE A 92 -3.34 -18.51 13.12
C PHE A 92 -3.77 -18.79 14.57
N LYS A 93 -2.79 -18.82 15.47
CA LYS A 93 -3.00 -18.88 16.92
C LYS A 93 -2.04 -17.88 17.51
N ASP A 94 -2.60 -16.80 18.02
CA ASP A 94 -1.84 -15.76 18.68
C ASP A 94 -2.15 -15.75 20.17
N PRO A 95 -1.15 -15.88 21.06
CA PRO A 95 -1.36 -15.88 22.50
C PRO A 95 -1.76 -14.51 23.05
N ALA A 96 -1.60 -13.42 22.30
CA ALA A 96 -1.98 -12.07 22.69
C ALA A 96 -3.42 -11.69 22.27
N GLY A 97 -4.20 -12.67 21.76
CA GLY A 97 -5.60 -12.47 21.40
C GLY A 97 -5.80 -11.71 20.09
N TRP A 98 -4.76 -11.65 19.24
CA TRP A 98 -4.86 -11.09 17.90
C TRP A 98 -5.63 -12.05 17.00
N ARG A 99 -6.63 -11.50 16.31
CA ARG A 99 -7.53 -12.27 15.46
C ARG A 99 -7.19 -12.11 13.99
N GLY A 100 -6.81 -10.91 13.58
CA GLY A 100 -6.40 -10.63 12.22
C GLY A 100 -5.77 -9.26 12.08
N LEU A 101 -5.47 -8.90 10.85
CA LEU A 101 -4.90 -7.60 10.50
C LEU A 101 -5.53 -7.03 9.24
N TYR A 102 -5.43 -5.71 9.11
CA TYR A 102 -5.60 -4.97 7.87
C TYR A 102 -4.36 -4.15 7.57
N VAL A 103 -4.08 -3.95 6.29
CA VAL A 103 -3.17 -2.92 5.81
C VAL A 103 -3.98 -1.98 4.93
N PHE A 104 -4.36 -0.84 5.48
CA PHE A 104 -5.11 0.18 4.74
C PHE A 104 -4.16 1.10 3.97
N ALA A 105 -4.50 1.34 2.71
CA ALA A 105 -3.81 2.18 1.76
C ALA A 105 -4.27 3.64 1.85
N VAL A 106 -4.05 4.24 3.02
CA VAL A 106 -4.53 5.57 3.43
C VAL A 106 -3.38 6.40 4.02
N ASP A 107 -3.59 7.72 4.14
CA ASP A 107 -2.53 8.65 4.54
C ASP A 107 -2.39 8.80 6.06
N ASP A 108 -3.44 8.50 6.83
CA ASP A 108 -3.47 8.68 8.28
C ASP A 108 -4.42 7.70 9.01
N ILE A 109 -4.32 7.72 10.34
CA ILE A 109 -5.12 6.88 11.24
C ILE A 109 -6.61 7.27 11.26
N GLU A 110 -6.96 8.52 10.98
CA GLU A 110 -8.35 8.97 11.00
C GLU A 110 -9.15 8.33 9.86
N GLU A 111 -8.59 8.34 8.64
CA GLU A 111 -9.19 7.64 7.50
C GLU A 111 -9.26 6.13 7.75
N ALA A 112 -8.17 5.53 8.25
CA ALA A 112 -8.15 4.10 8.59
C ALA A 112 -9.23 3.72 9.61
N ARG A 113 -9.46 4.58 10.61
CA ARG A 113 -10.51 4.39 11.62
C ARG A 113 -11.89 4.47 11.00
N ALA A 114 -12.15 5.47 10.16
CA ALA A 114 -13.42 5.60 9.47
C ALA A 114 -13.73 4.36 8.60
N LEU A 115 -12.71 3.75 7.97
CA LEU A 115 -12.87 2.51 7.22
C LEU A 115 -13.13 1.30 8.15
N ALA A 116 -12.37 1.16 9.24
CA ALA A 116 -12.55 0.08 10.20
C ALA A 116 -13.92 0.12 10.89
N ASP A 117 -14.45 1.31 11.17
CA ASP A 117 -15.76 1.51 11.80
C ASP A 117 -16.94 1.12 10.89
N THR A 118 -16.69 0.82 9.62
CA THR A 118 -17.70 0.21 8.73
C THR A 118 -17.83 -1.30 8.89
N ASP A 119 -16.92 -1.95 9.63
CA ASP A 119 -16.91 -3.38 9.79
C ASP A 119 -17.86 -3.86 10.92
N PRO A 120 -18.81 -4.77 10.65
CA PRO A 120 -19.73 -5.28 11.67
C PRO A 120 -19.04 -5.89 12.90
N VAL A 121 -17.85 -6.49 12.78
CA VAL A 121 -17.15 -7.05 13.95
C VAL A 121 -16.59 -5.95 14.85
N VAL A 122 -16.27 -4.78 14.30
CA VAL A 122 -15.85 -3.60 15.05
C VAL A 122 -17.06 -2.92 15.67
N VAL A 123 -18.13 -2.70 14.89
CA VAL A 123 -19.37 -2.06 15.35
C VAL A 123 -20.00 -2.81 16.52
N LYS A 124 -20.03 -4.16 16.47
CA LYS A 124 -20.57 -5.00 17.56
C LYS A 124 -19.60 -5.21 18.72
N GLY A 125 -18.36 -4.71 18.63
CA GLY A 125 -17.35 -4.89 19.68
C GLY A 125 -16.84 -6.33 19.83
N GLU A 126 -17.07 -7.18 18.83
CA GLU A 126 -16.50 -8.54 18.71
C GLU A 126 -14.98 -8.47 18.52
N MET A 127 -14.51 -7.43 17.81
CA MET A 127 -13.10 -7.10 17.65
C MET A 127 -12.85 -5.62 17.92
N VAL A 128 -11.66 -5.31 18.45
CA VAL A 128 -11.21 -3.93 18.68
C VAL A 128 -9.94 -3.67 17.86
N PRO A 129 -9.97 -2.67 16.96
CA PRO A 129 -8.81 -2.32 16.14
C PRO A 129 -7.78 -1.49 16.92
N GLU A 130 -6.50 -1.83 16.74
CA GLU A 130 -5.34 -1.03 17.13
C GLU A 130 -4.63 -0.55 15.87
N PHE A 131 -4.32 0.75 15.79
CA PHE A 131 -3.88 1.41 14.55
C PHE A 131 -2.43 1.86 14.66
N HIS A 132 -1.66 1.61 13.60
CA HIS A 132 -0.25 1.99 13.52
C HIS A 132 0.06 2.53 12.13
N GLU A 133 0.62 3.73 12.05
CA GLU A 133 1.19 4.22 10.79
C GLU A 133 2.32 3.28 10.35
N TRP A 134 2.30 2.88 9.09
CA TRP A 134 3.27 1.96 8.54
C TRP A 134 3.74 2.44 7.17
N TYR A 135 5.06 2.44 6.98
CA TYR A 135 5.68 2.75 5.71
C TYR A 135 6.16 1.46 5.06
N GLY A 136 5.57 1.11 3.92
CA GLY A 136 5.75 -0.18 3.28
C GLY A 136 5.88 -0.06 1.77
N ALA A 137 6.22 -1.16 1.09
CA ALA A 137 6.32 -1.18 -0.36
C ALA A 137 4.97 -0.84 -1.00
N ALA A 138 4.95 0.02 -2.01
CA ALA A 138 3.74 0.32 -2.80
C ALA A 138 3.21 -0.93 -3.52
N ALA A 139 4.09 -1.91 -3.77
CA ALA A 139 3.75 -3.21 -4.33
C ALA A 139 2.71 -4.00 -3.51
N MET A 140 2.45 -3.68 -2.24
CA MET A 140 1.34 -4.31 -1.48
C MET A 140 -0.02 -4.08 -2.15
N MET A 141 -0.18 -2.99 -2.91
CA MET A 141 -1.39 -2.72 -3.69
C MET A 141 -1.66 -3.73 -4.80
N LEU A 142 -0.67 -4.56 -5.17
CA LEU A 142 -0.86 -5.65 -6.13
C LEU A 142 -1.38 -6.93 -5.45
N VAL A 143 -1.30 -7.04 -4.13
CA VAL A 143 -1.68 -8.28 -3.42
C VAL A 143 -3.11 -8.73 -3.75
N PRO A 144 -4.14 -7.86 -3.83
CA PRO A 144 -5.49 -8.29 -4.22
C PRO A 144 -5.55 -8.92 -5.62
N GLU A 145 -4.95 -8.28 -6.62
CA GLU A 145 -4.90 -8.80 -8.00
C GLU A 145 -4.20 -10.17 -8.05
N TRP A 146 -3.12 -10.33 -7.28
CA TRP A 146 -2.38 -11.59 -7.22
C TRP A 146 -3.15 -12.65 -6.44
N HIS A 147 -3.86 -12.27 -5.38
CA HIS A 147 -4.70 -13.17 -4.61
C HIS A 147 -5.77 -13.82 -5.50
N GLU A 148 -6.50 -13.03 -6.29
CA GLU A 148 -7.53 -13.54 -7.22
C GLU A 148 -6.99 -14.62 -8.17
N ARG A 149 -5.75 -14.47 -8.65
CA ARG A 149 -5.10 -15.45 -9.53
C ARG A 149 -4.71 -16.75 -8.83
N LEU A 150 -4.65 -16.74 -7.50
CA LEU A 150 -4.30 -17.90 -6.67
C LEU A 150 -5.54 -18.63 -6.15
N VAL A 151 -6.72 -18.01 -6.20
CA VAL A 151 -7.98 -18.64 -5.79
C VAL A 151 -8.33 -19.73 -6.82
N PRO A 152 -8.48 -21.00 -6.41
CA PRO A 152 -8.93 -22.05 -7.32
C PRO A 152 -10.36 -21.75 -7.79
N PRO A 153 -10.73 -22.12 -9.03
CA PRO A 153 -12.10 -21.99 -9.49
C PRO A 153 -13.05 -22.78 -8.58
N ALA A 154 -14.26 -22.27 -8.37
CA ALA A 154 -15.30 -22.99 -7.64
C ALA A 154 -15.54 -24.36 -8.31
N GLU A 155 -15.67 -25.41 -7.50
CA GLU A 155 -16.10 -26.70 -8.03
C GLU A 155 -17.51 -26.55 -8.62
N PRO A 156 -17.78 -27.14 -9.80
CA PRO A 156 -19.06 -27.03 -10.48
C PRO A 156 -20.22 -27.68 -9.73
#